data_AF-A0A447TI51-F1
#
_entry.id   AF-A0A447TI51-F1
#
_cell.length_a   1.000
_cell.length_b   1.000
_cell.length_c   1.000
_cell.angle_alpha   90.00
_cell.angle_beta   90.00
_cell.angle_gamma   90.00
#
_symmetry.space_group_name_H-M   'P 1'
#
loop_
_entity.id
_entity.type
_entity.pdbx_description
1 polymer ?
#
loop_
_entity_poly.entity_id
_entity_poly.type
_entity_poly.pdbx_seq_one_letter_code
_entity_poly.pdbx_strand_id
1 'polypeptide(L)'
;MRDGDKSRYLGKGVLKAVDNINTEICEAIIGLDAADQTFIDKTLIELDGTETKSRLGANAMLAVSMAVARAAAEDAGLPLYRYLGGAGPMALPVPMMNVINGGEHANNTLDIQEFMIIRWARKPSAKRCAWAPRSSTT
;
A
#
# COMPACT_ATOMS: atom_id res chain seq x y z
N MET A 1 -5.29 1.76 12.53
CA MET A 1 -5.32 1.59 13.99
C MET A 1 -3.94 1.84 14.59
N ARG A 2 -3.86 2.51 15.76
CA ARG A 2 -2.61 2.76 16.50
C ARG A 2 -2.80 2.39 17.98
N ASP A 3 -1.71 2.05 18.66
CA ASP A 3 -1.72 1.55 20.04
C ASP A 3 -2.03 2.63 21.07
N GLY A 4 -1.68 3.90 20.80
CA GLY A 4 -1.90 5.02 21.71
C GLY A 4 -0.96 5.06 22.93
N ASP A 5 -0.08 4.08 23.06
CA ASP A 5 0.91 4.00 24.14
C ASP A 5 2.03 5.03 23.97
N LYS A 6 2.00 6.11 24.77
CA LYS A 6 2.99 7.19 24.71
C LYS A 6 4.42 6.72 25.02
N SER A 7 4.59 5.60 25.73
CA SER A 7 5.90 5.06 26.06
C SER A 7 6.59 4.40 24.86
N ARG A 8 5.81 4.03 23.81
CA ARG A 8 6.31 3.33 22.62
C ARG A 8 5.98 4.10 21.34
N TYR A 9 7.01 4.49 20.60
CA TYR A 9 6.89 5.25 19.35
C TYR A 9 5.98 6.48 19.45
N LEU A 10 5.94 7.16 20.61
CA LEU A 10 5.09 8.33 20.85
C LEU A 10 3.59 8.06 20.60
N GLY A 11 3.10 6.86 20.94
CA GLY A 11 1.71 6.46 20.70
C GLY A 11 1.41 5.96 19.29
N LYS A 12 2.43 5.86 18.42
CA LYS A 12 2.30 5.42 17.02
C LYS A 12 2.56 3.93 16.80
N GLY A 13 2.65 3.15 17.87
CA GLY A 13 2.71 1.69 17.77
C GLY A 13 1.50 1.10 17.03
N VAL A 14 1.65 -0.10 16.47
CA VAL A 14 0.61 -0.83 15.74
C VAL A 14 0.48 -2.28 16.20
N LEU A 15 0.92 -2.62 17.42
CA LEU A 15 0.86 -3.98 17.95
C LEU A 15 -0.55 -4.55 17.96
N LYS A 16 -1.57 -3.74 18.28
CA LYS A 16 -2.96 -4.21 18.23
C LYS A 16 -3.34 -4.68 16.82
N ALA A 17 -2.83 -4.00 15.79
CA ALA A 17 -3.13 -4.35 14.40
C ALA A 17 -2.41 -5.64 14.01
N VAL A 18 -1.19 -5.84 14.51
CA VAL A 18 -0.43 -7.09 14.32
C VAL A 18 -1.09 -8.25 15.06
N ASP A 19 -1.60 -8.02 16.26
CA ASP A 19 -2.29 -9.03 17.06
C ASP A 19 -3.59 -9.49 16.38
N ASN A 20 -4.40 -8.54 15.88
CA ASN A 20 -5.59 -8.83 15.07
C ASN A 20 -5.25 -9.67 13.81
N ILE A 21 -4.08 -9.44 13.20
CA ILE A 21 -3.62 -10.26 12.05
C ILE A 21 -3.36 -11.69 12.50
N ASN A 22 -2.56 -11.87 13.56
CA ASN A 22 -2.08 -13.18 14.00
C ASN A 22 -3.16 -14.04 14.65
N THR A 23 -4.26 -13.44 15.10
CA THR A 23 -5.37 -14.12 15.76
C THR A 23 -6.56 -14.21 14.81
N GLU A 24 -7.48 -13.27 14.90
CA GLU A 24 -8.81 -13.32 14.29
C GLU A 24 -8.76 -13.38 12.76
N ILE A 25 -7.90 -12.57 12.12
CA ILE A 25 -7.76 -12.58 10.67
C ILE A 25 -7.14 -13.89 10.19
N CYS A 26 -6.09 -14.37 10.86
CA CYS A 26 -5.43 -15.63 10.52
C CYS A 26 -6.44 -16.79 10.54
N GLU A 27 -7.21 -16.92 11.62
CA GLU A 27 -8.23 -17.97 11.77
C GLU A 27 -9.31 -17.90 10.69
N ALA A 28 -9.70 -16.69 10.27
CA ALA A 28 -10.75 -16.52 9.25
C ALA A 28 -10.30 -16.86 7.82
N ILE A 29 -9.00 -16.70 7.51
CA ILE A 29 -8.48 -16.89 6.14
C ILE A 29 -7.72 -18.21 5.95
N ILE A 30 -7.37 -18.92 7.04
CA ILE A 30 -6.70 -20.22 6.95
C ILE A 30 -7.58 -21.19 6.15
N GLY A 31 -6.98 -21.83 5.15
CA GLY A 31 -7.64 -22.82 4.30
C GLY A 31 -8.42 -22.23 3.12
N LEU A 32 -8.47 -20.90 2.98
CA LEU A 32 -9.00 -20.26 1.79
C LEU A 32 -8.01 -20.31 0.63
N ASP A 33 -8.53 -20.36 -0.59
CA ASP A 33 -7.72 -20.28 -1.80
C ASP A 33 -7.22 -18.84 -2.01
N ALA A 34 -5.90 -18.67 -2.06
CA ALA A 34 -5.27 -17.37 -2.28
C ALA A 34 -5.58 -16.78 -3.67
N ALA A 35 -5.97 -17.61 -4.64
CA ALA A 35 -6.39 -17.15 -5.97
C ALA A 35 -7.72 -16.36 -5.93
N ASP A 36 -8.59 -16.62 -4.95
CA ASP A 36 -9.86 -15.90 -4.78
C ASP A 36 -9.70 -14.67 -3.88
N GLN A 37 -8.99 -13.68 -4.41
CA GLN A 37 -8.76 -12.39 -3.74
C GLN A 37 -10.08 -11.71 -3.33
N THR A 38 -11.13 -11.81 -4.18
CA THR A 38 -12.42 -11.15 -3.91
C THR A 38 -13.11 -11.80 -2.72
N PHE A 39 -13.07 -13.13 -2.62
CA PHE A 39 -13.63 -13.83 -1.48
C PHE A 39 -12.90 -13.48 -0.19
N ILE A 40 -11.57 -13.52 -0.18
CA ILE A 40 -10.76 -13.16 0.99
C ILE A 40 -11.05 -11.73 1.45
N ASP A 41 -11.04 -10.76 0.53
CA ASP A 41 -11.30 -9.36 0.88
C ASP A 41 -12.73 -9.16 1.43
N LYS A 42 -13.73 -9.88 0.91
CA LYS A 42 -15.10 -9.88 1.46
C LYS A 42 -15.15 -10.47 2.85
N THR A 43 -14.52 -11.63 3.07
CA THR A 43 -14.43 -12.24 4.40
C THR A 43 -13.80 -11.30 5.41
N LEU A 44 -12.74 -10.57 5.03
CA LEU A 44 -12.12 -9.57 5.91
C LEU A 44 -13.06 -8.40 6.22
N ILE A 45 -13.82 -7.91 5.24
CA ILE A 45 -14.80 -6.82 5.42
C ILE A 45 -15.95 -7.26 6.33
N GLU A 46 -16.49 -8.44 6.10
CA GLU A 46 -17.56 -9.03 6.90
C GLU A 46 -17.08 -9.33 8.33
N LEU A 47 -15.86 -9.83 8.49
CA LEU A 47 -15.24 -10.05 9.78
C LEU A 47 -15.10 -8.75 10.56
N ASP A 48 -14.58 -7.67 9.96
CA ASP A 48 -14.49 -6.38 10.64
C ASP A 48 -15.88 -5.85 11.06
N GLY A 49 -16.87 -5.96 10.16
CA GLY A 49 -18.26 -5.60 10.41
C GLY A 49 -18.52 -4.09 10.50
N THR A 50 -17.50 -3.25 10.33
CA THR A 50 -17.64 -1.78 10.37
C THR A 50 -17.42 -1.16 8.99
N GLU A 51 -18.14 -0.07 8.70
CA GLU A 51 -17.99 0.65 7.43
C GLU A 51 -16.57 1.23 7.25
N THR A 52 -15.98 1.71 8.35
CA THR A 52 -14.69 2.40 8.38
C THR A 52 -13.48 1.48 8.63
N LYS A 53 -13.68 0.17 8.80
CA LYS A 53 -12.62 -0.80 9.10
C LYS A 53 -11.87 -0.44 10.40
N SER A 54 -12.65 -0.04 11.40
CA SER A 54 -12.16 0.52 12.66
C SER A 54 -11.88 -0.54 13.73
N ARG A 55 -12.51 -1.72 13.64
CA ARG A 55 -12.40 -2.79 14.65
C ARG A 55 -11.09 -3.55 14.49
N LEU A 56 -10.84 -4.11 13.30
CA LEU A 56 -9.61 -4.80 12.96
C LEU A 56 -8.50 -3.83 12.56
N GLY A 57 -8.90 -2.70 11.98
CA GLY A 57 -8.00 -1.68 11.46
C GLY A 57 -7.72 -1.88 9.98
N ALA A 58 -8.01 -0.83 9.18
CA ALA A 58 -7.72 -0.81 7.75
C ALA A 58 -6.26 -1.17 7.40
N ASN A 59 -5.31 -0.84 8.27
CA ASN A 59 -3.90 -1.19 8.09
C ASN A 59 -3.64 -2.70 8.21
N ALA A 60 -4.35 -3.40 9.09
CA ALA A 60 -4.23 -4.85 9.23
C ALA A 60 -4.83 -5.57 8.02
N MET A 61 -6.06 -5.21 7.66
CA MET A 61 -6.77 -5.80 6.52
C MET A 61 -6.02 -5.61 5.20
N LEU A 62 -5.52 -4.38 4.96
CA LEU A 62 -4.75 -4.09 3.74
C LEU A 62 -3.44 -4.87 3.69
N ALA A 63 -2.74 -5.03 4.82
CA ALA A 63 -1.50 -5.80 4.87
C ALA A 63 -1.72 -7.26 4.46
N VAL A 64 -2.79 -7.88 4.97
CA VAL A 64 -3.17 -9.25 4.64
C VAL A 64 -3.61 -9.36 3.19
N SER A 65 -4.48 -8.47 2.73
CA SER A 65 -4.96 -8.42 1.33
C SER A 65 -3.79 -8.34 0.33
N MET A 66 -2.81 -7.47 0.58
CA MET A 66 -1.62 -7.35 -0.26
C MET A 66 -0.68 -8.56 -0.18
N ALA A 67 -0.57 -9.20 0.99
CA ALA A 67 0.24 -10.39 1.17
C ALA A 67 -0.34 -11.58 0.40
N VAL A 68 -1.66 -11.77 0.46
CA VAL A 68 -2.39 -12.80 -0.31
C VAL A 68 -2.20 -12.59 -1.81
N ALA A 69 -2.40 -11.36 -2.32
CA ALA A 69 -2.21 -11.08 -3.74
C ALA A 69 -0.79 -11.39 -4.23
N ARG A 70 0.22 -11.17 -3.37
CA ARG A 70 1.62 -11.53 -3.67
C ARG A 70 1.84 -13.03 -3.65
N ALA A 71 1.35 -13.73 -2.63
CA ALA A 71 1.46 -15.17 -2.53
C ALA A 71 0.79 -15.87 -3.73
N ALA A 72 -0.39 -15.42 -4.14
CA ALA A 72 -1.10 -15.95 -5.29
C ALA A 72 -0.38 -15.65 -6.62
N ALA A 73 0.25 -14.48 -6.75
CA ALA A 73 1.08 -14.16 -7.91
C ALA A 73 2.33 -15.07 -7.99
N GLU A 74 2.97 -15.33 -6.84
CA GLU A 74 4.12 -16.23 -6.73
C GLU A 74 3.75 -17.68 -7.07
N ASP A 75 2.62 -18.18 -6.55
CA ASP A 75 2.09 -19.51 -6.87
C ASP A 75 1.75 -19.66 -8.37
N ALA A 76 1.16 -18.62 -8.96
CA ALA A 76 0.90 -18.57 -10.41
C ALA A 76 2.17 -18.40 -11.27
N GLY A 77 3.34 -18.17 -10.67
CA GLY A 77 4.60 -17.91 -11.38
C GLY A 77 4.60 -16.60 -12.17
N LEU A 78 3.75 -15.64 -11.79
CA LEU A 78 3.57 -14.37 -12.48
C LEU A 78 4.14 -13.21 -11.65
N PRO A 79 4.77 -12.21 -12.29
CA PRO A 79 5.02 -10.94 -11.63
C PRO A 79 3.71 -10.32 -11.13
N LEU A 80 3.69 -9.71 -9.93
CA LEU A 80 2.48 -9.15 -9.31
C LEU A 80 1.68 -8.23 -10.25
N TYR A 81 2.36 -7.41 -11.05
CA TYR A 81 1.68 -6.53 -12.01
C TYR A 81 0.92 -7.30 -13.11
N ARG A 82 1.40 -8.49 -13.50
CA ARG A 82 0.71 -9.37 -14.45
C ARG A 82 -0.43 -10.11 -13.78
N TYR A 83 -0.23 -10.55 -12.56
CA TYR A 83 -1.28 -11.18 -11.77
C TYR A 83 -2.49 -10.23 -11.61
N LEU A 84 -2.23 -8.98 -11.23
CA LEU A 84 -3.28 -7.96 -11.06
C LEU A 84 -3.86 -7.42 -12.39
N GLY A 85 -3.02 -7.24 -13.41
CA GLY A 85 -3.42 -6.63 -14.69
C GLY A 85 -4.00 -7.61 -15.72
N GLY A 86 -3.89 -8.91 -15.46
CA GLY A 86 -4.30 -9.96 -16.38
C GLY A 86 -3.55 -9.95 -17.72
N ALA A 87 -4.19 -10.50 -18.75
CA ALA A 87 -3.64 -10.62 -20.11
C ALA A 87 -3.75 -9.33 -20.95
N GLY A 88 -4.33 -8.26 -20.40
CA GLY A 88 -4.59 -7.02 -21.11
C GLY A 88 -3.32 -6.22 -21.46
N PRO A 89 -3.46 -5.21 -22.35
CA PRO A 89 -2.39 -4.26 -22.62
C PRO A 89 -2.09 -3.46 -21.36
N MET A 90 -0.80 -3.33 -21.03
CA MET A 90 -0.35 -2.59 -19.86
C MET A 90 0.49 -1.38 -20.26
N ALA A 91 0.30 -0.29 -19.51
CA ALA A 91 1.05 0.94 -19.69
C ALA A 91 1.78 1.31 -18.39
N LEU A 92 2.98 1.87 -18.53
CA LEU A 92 3.66 2.50 -17.40
C LEU A 92 3.02 3.88 -17.15
N PRO A 93 2.58 4.18 -15.91
CA PRO A 93 2.01 5.48 -15.59
C PRO A 93 3.07 6.59 -15.75
N VAL A 94 2.61 7.81 -16.01
CA VAL A 94 3.50 8.98 -16.00
C VAL A 94 3.77 9.34 -14.53
N PRO A 95 5.04 9.29 -14.08
CA PRO A 95 5.35 9.61 -12.69
C PRO A 95 5.09 11.09 -12.41
N MET A 96 4.37 11.37 -11.33
CA MET A 96 4.26 12.69 -10.73
C MET A 96 5.29 12.75 -9.61
N MET A 97 6.39 13.46 -9.82
CA MET A 97 7.49 13.51 -8.86
C MET A 97 7.31 14.74 -7.98
N ASN A 98 7.14 14.53 -6.67
CA ASN A 98 7.12 15.62 -5.70
C ASN A 98 8.54 16.21 -5.55
N VAL A 99 8.68 17.52 -5.76
CA VAL A 99 9.96 18.23 -5.77
C VAL A 99 10.07 19.27 -4.66
N ILE A 100 8.96 19.90 -4.27
CA ILE A 100 8.93 20.91 -3.21
C ILE A 100 7.74 20.60 -2.30
N ASN A 101 8.02 20.50 -1.01
CA ASN A 101 7.02 20.36 0.04
C ASN A 101 6.73 21.71 0.70
N GLY A 102 5.47 21.95 1.04
CA GLY A 102 5.01 23.05 1.88
C GLY A 102 4.02 22.56 2.93
N GLY A 103 3.34 23.49 3.60
CA GLY A 103 2.29 23.20 4.59
C GLY A 103 2.78 22.34 5.75
N GLU A 104 1.98 21.35 6.19
CA GLU A 104 2.33 20.47 7.32
C GLU A 104 3.61 19.64 7.11
N HIS A 105 4.11 19.55 5.86
CA HIS A 105 5.32 18.82 5.53
C HIS A 105 6.59 19.72 5.54
N ALA A 106 6.47 21.05 5.68
CA ALA A 106 7.61 21.96 5.79
C ALA A 106 7.28 23.23 6.60
N ASN A 107 8.17 23.64 7.52
CA ASN A 107 8.04 24.92 8.26
C ASN A 107 8.39 26.14 7.38
N ASN A 108 7.66 26.35 6.28
CA ASN A 108 7.78 27.52 5.41
C ASN A 108 6.41 28.21 5.26
N THR A 109 6.40 29.39 4.64
CA THR A 109 5.18 30.18 4.40
C THR A 109 4.36 29.70 3.19
N LEU A 110 4.68 28.52 2.64
CA LEU A 110 3.97 27.97 1.48
C LEU A 110 2.79 27.14 1.96
N ASP A 111 1.58 27.58 1.64
CA ASP A 111 0.34 26.86 1.98
C ASP A 111 0.12 25.60 1.13
N ILE A 112 0.76 25.52 -0.04
CA ILE A 112 0.64 24.36 -0.96
C ILE A 112 1.51 23.21 -0.43
N GLN A 113 0.89 22.06 -0.19
CA GLN A 113 1.54 20.90 0.44
C GLN A 113 2.57 20.21 -0.46
N GLU A 114 2.29 20.06 -1.76
CA GLU A 114 3.19 19.36 -2.70
C GLU A 114 3.22 20.06 -4.07
N PHE A 115 4.42 20.36 -4.57
CA PHE A 115 4.64 20.76 -5.96
C PHE A 115 5.22 19.59 -6.74
N MET A 116 4.44 19.08 -7.69
CA MET A 116 4.80 17.94 -8.51
C MET A 116 5.24 18.35 -9.91
N ILE A 117 6.30 17.73 -10.43
CA ILE A 117 6.71 17.84 -11.83
C ILE A 117 6.24 16.60 -12.58
N ILE A 118 5.64 16.83 -13.75
CA ILE A 118 5.14 15.78 -14.65
C ILE A 118 5.86 15.90 -15.99
N ARG A 119 6.50 14.81 -16.46
CA ARG A 119 7.07 14.76 -17.81
C ARG A 119 6.09 14.15 -18.80
N TRP A 120 5.28 15.01 -19.41
CA TRP A 120 4.37 14.63 -20.48
C TRP A 120 5.14 14.43 -21.80
N ALA A 121 5.68 13.23 -22.01
CA ALA A 121 6.37 12.85 -23.25
C ALA A 121 5.76 11.61 -23.91
N ARG A 122 5.59 11.67 -25.23
CA ARG A 122 4.79 10.80 -26.13
C ARG A 122 5.18 9.31 -26.21
N LYS A 123 6.26 8.84 -25.57
CA LYS A 123 6.68 7.42 -25.63
C LYS A 123 6.91 6.80 -24.25
N PRO A 124 6.30 5.65 -23.92
CA PRO A 124 6.65 4.88 -22.73
C PRO A 124 8.06 4.32 -22.90
N SER A 125 8.99 4.78 -22.08
CA SER A 125 10.30 4.15 -21.94
C SER A 125 10.65 4.08 -20.46
N ALA A 126 11.35 3.02 -20.06
CA ALA A 126 11.88 2.82 -18.71
C ALA A 126 12.78 3.98 -18.24
N LYS A 127 13.20 4.87 -19.15
CA LYS A 127 14.01 6.07 -18.88
C LYS A 127 13.22 7.23 -18.22
N ARG A 128 11.91 7.10 -17.94
CA ARG A 128 11.12 8.17 -17.28
C ARG A 128 11.58 8.47 -15.84
N CYS A 129 12.00 7.47 -15.07
CA CYS A 129 12.52 7.66 -13.70
C CYS A 129 14.00 8.07 -13.63
N ALA A 130 14.71 8.22 -14.76
CA ALA A 130 16.14 8.54 -14.77
C ALA A 130 16.51 9.95 -14.28
N TRP A 131 15.51 10.75 -13.85
CA TRP A 131 15.71 12.06 -13.23
C TRP A 131 15.51 12.06 -11.71
N ALA A 132 15.25 10.90 -11.09
CA ALA A 132 15.42 10.78 -9.64
C ALA A 132 16.88 11.15 -9.32
N PRO A 133 17.14 12.07 -8.36
CA PRO A 133 18.48 12.54 -8.09
C PRO A 133 19.37 11.33 -7.79
N ARG A 134 20.47 11.19 -8.54
CA ARG A 134 21.56 10.33 -8.08
C ARG A 134 22.01 10.96 -6.78
N SER A 135 21.87 10.24 -5.66
CA SER A 135 22.54 10.64 -4.43
C SER A 135 24.03 10.71 -4.76
N SER A 136 24.56 11.93 -4.85
CA SER A 136 26.00 12.16 -4.82
C SER A 136 26.45 11.89 -3.39
N THR A 137 26.64 10.62 -3.07
CA THR A 137 27.48 10.23 -1.94
C THR A 137 28.91 10.59 -2.35
N THR A 138 29.37 11.74 -1.87
CA THR A 138 30.77 12.10 -1.68
C THR A 138 31.04 12.10 -0.19
#